data_AF-A0A367X2M4-F1
#
_entry.id   AF-A0A367X2M4-F1
#
_cell.length_a   1.000
_cell.length_b   1.000
_cell.length_c   1.000
_cell.angle_alpha   90.00
_cell.angle_beta   90.00
_cell.angle_gamma   90.00
#
_symmetry.space_group_name_H-M   'P 1'
#
loop_
_entity.id
_entity.type
_entity.pdbx_description
1 polymer ?
#
loop_
_entity_poly.entity_id
_entity_poly.type
_entity_poly.pdbx_seq_one_letter_code
_entity_poly.pdbx_strand_id
1 'polypeptide(L)'
;MFSFIARYTPLRFLPRPLALARVPAGFPSPAEDYIDRQLDLNEFIEHPAATFFFRLEGDSMEPVMREGDLLVVDRAKTARNGHVVVAVHNGDLTVKRLRRSGNNAWLEPDNPNYPRLPCADDTEIWGVVLINLHWPSLS
;
A
#
# COMPACT_ATOMS: atom_id res chain seq x y z
N MET A 1 -5.08 23.08 -10.72
CA MET A 1 -6.09 22.60 -9.75
C MET A 1 -6.79 21.39 -10.37
N PHE A 2 -6.32 20.17 -10.07
CA PHE A 2 -6.92 18.95 -10.62
C PHE A 2 -8.18 18.62 -9.81
N SER A 3 -9.35 18.73 -10.45
CA SER A 3 -10.64 18.38 -9.86
C SER A 3 -11.01 16.96 -10.29
N PHE A 4 -10.97 16.01 -9.36
CA PHE A 4 -11.42 14.64 -9.58
C PHE A 4 -12.85 14.50 -9.06
N ILE A 5 -13.85 14.44 -9.95
CA ILE A 5 -15.24 14.12 -9.57
C ILE A 5 -15.40 12.61 -9.66
N ALA A 6 -15.31 11.91 -8.53
CA ALA A 6 -15.66 10.50 -8.45
C ALA A 6 -17.14 10.35 -8.08
N ARG A 7 -17.94 9.69 -8.94
CA ARG A 7 -19.30 9.26 -8.58
C ARG A 7 -19.17 8.04 -7.66
N TYR A 8 -19.61 8.17 -6.41
CA TYR A 8 -19.59 7.09 -5.44
C TYR A 8 -20.87 6.26 -5.58
N THR A 9 -20.75 5.00 -6.02
CA THR A 9 -21.80 3.99 -5.88
C THR A 9 -21.66 3.38 -4.49
N PRO A 10 -22.75 3.17 -3.71
CA PRO A 10 -22.64 2.56 -2.39
C PRO A 10 -21.98 1.18 -2.49
N LEU A 11 -21.00 0.94 -1.60
CA LEU A 11 -20.30 -0.33 -1.49
C LEU A 11 -21.33 -1.43 -1.20
N ARG A 12 -21.48 -2.36 -2.14
CA ARG A 12 -22.25 -3.58 -1.91
C ARG A 12 -21.38 -4.51 -1.08
N PHE A 13 -21.84 -4.89 0.11
CA PHE A 13 -21.16 -5.90 0.93
C PHE A 13 -21.04 -7.21 0.11
N LEU A 14 -19.81 -7.60 -0.23
CA LEU A 14 -19.50 -8.80 -1.04
C LEU A 14 -18.49 -9.68 -0.28
N PRO A 15 -18.92 -10.28 0.85
CA PRO A 15 -18.05 -11.11 1.66
C PRO A 15 -17.54 -12.31 0.88
N ARG A 16 -16.28 -12.70 1.12
CA ARG A 16 -15.70 -13.95 0.64
C ARG A 16 -15.39 -14.86 1.83
N PRO A 17 -15.56 -16.18 1.72
CA PRO A 17 -15.18 -17.09 2.80
C PRO A 17 -13.67 -16.99 3.08
N LEU A 18 -13.30 -16.88 4.35
CA LEU A 18 -11.93 -16.98 4.84
C LEU A 18 -11.77 -18.31 5.56
N ALA A 19 -10.94 -19.18 5.00
CA ALA A 19 -10.58 -20.45 5.64
C ALA A 19 -9.75 -20.17 6.90
N LEU A 20 -10.03 -20.88 8.00
CA LEU A 20 -9.17 -20.85 9.19
C LEU A 20 -7.88 -21.65 9.01
N ALA A 21 -7.92 -22.65 8.12
CA ALA A 21 -6.76 -23.43 7.76
C ALA A 21 -5.68 -22.49 7.21
N ARG A 22 -4.56 -22.39 7.92
CA ARG A 22 -3.39 -21.66 7.43
C ARG A 22 -2.78 -22.50 6.32
N VAL A 23 -2.64 -21.92 5.13
CA VAL A 23 -1.90 -22.56 4.03
C VAL A 23 -0.41 -22.41 4.32
N PRO A 24 0.33 -23.48 4.66
CA PRO A 24 1.77 -23.37 4.85
C PRO A 24 2.42 -23.07 3.50
N ALA A 25 3.39 -22.16 3.48
CA ALA A 25 4.21 -21.92 2.29
C ALA A 25 5.23 -23.07 2.02
N GLY A 26 5.20 -24.13 2.84
CA GLY A 26 6.12 -25.27 2.80
C GLY A 26 5.36 -26.61 2.73
N PHE A 27 5.85 -27.65 3.41
CA PHE A 27 5.26 -28.98 3.32
C PHE A 27 3.78 -29.01 3.76
N PRO A 28 2.89 -29.59 2.95
CA PRO A 28 1.48 -29.69 3.31
C PRO A 28 1.32 -30.68 4.46
N SER A 29 0.89 -30.19 5.61
CA SER A 29 0.37 -31.06 6.67
C SER A 29 -1.12 -31.25 6.43
N PRO A 30 -1.67 -32.46 6.63
CA PRO A 30 -3.12 -32.65 6.62
C PRO A 30 -3.71 -31.79 7.74
N ALA A 31 -4.59 -30.86 7.38
CA ALA A 31 -5.40 -30.10 8.32
C ALA A 31 -6.85 -30.15 7.84
N GLU A 32 -7.79 -30.27 8.78
CA GLU A 32 -9.22 -30.23 8.50
C GLU A 32 -9.63 -28.81 8.06
N ASP A 33 -10.38 -28.74 6.95
CA ASP A 33 -10.89 -27.51 6.37
C ASP A 33 -12.06 -26.96 7.20
N TYR A 34 -11.78 -26.09 8.18
CA TYR A 34 -12.81 -25.29 8.86
C TYR A 34 -12.91 -23.90 8.24
N ILE A 35 -14.11 -23.56 7.75
CA ILE A 35 -14.50 -22.22 7.30
C ILE A 35 -15.29 -21.59 8.46
N ASP A 36 -14.80 -20.49 9.02
CA ASP A 36 -15.42 -19.89 10.22
C ASP A 36 -15.86 -18.44 10.02
N ARG A 37 -15.28 -17.71 9.05
CA ARG A 37 -15.60 -16.29 8.88
C ARG A 37 -15.69 -15.86 7.42
N GLN A 38 -16.56 -14.90 7.17
CA GLN A 38 -16.60 -14.11 5.94
C GLN A 38 -15.68 -12.89 6.08
N LEU A 39 -14.79 -12.69 5.12
CA LEU A 39 -13.90 -11.53 5.04
C LEU A 39 -14.39 -10.56 3.97
N ASP A 40 -14.54 -9.29 4.34
CA ASP A 40 -14.68 -8.17 3.42
C ASP A 40 -13.40 -7.33 3.49
N LEU A 41 -12.77 -7.08 2.33
CA LEU A 41 -11.54 -6.29 2.26
C LEU A 41 -11.75 -4.83 2.69
N ASN A 42 -12.99 -4.33 2.63
CA ASN A 42 -13.32 -3.00 3.13
C ASN A 42 -13.12 -2.88 4.65
N GLU A 43 -13.13 -3.99 5.41
CA GLU A 43 -12.86 -3.97 6.86
C GLU A 43 -11.42 -3.55 7.19
N PHE A 44 -10.49 -3.66 6.24
CA PHE A 44 -9.11 -3.19 6.43
C PHE A 44 -8.93 -1.69 6.12
N ILE A 45 -9.99 -1.02 5.63
CA ILE A 45 -9.96 0.39 5.27
C ILE A 45 -10.53 1.22 6.43
N GLU A 46 -9.64 1.81 7.23
CA GLU A 46 -9.99 2.63 8.40
C GLU A 46 -10.73 3.92 8.00
N HIS A 47 -10.29 4.59 6.93
CA HIS A 47 -10.87 5.85 6.45
C HIS A 47 -11.37 5.74 4.99
N PRO A 48 -12.56 5.16 4.73
CA PRO A 48 -13.04 4.92 3.37
C PRO A 48 -13.09 6.18 2.49
N ALA A 49 -13.48 7.32 3.06
CA ALA A 49 -13.59 8.59 2.33
C ALA A 49 -12.22 9.21 1.98
N ALA A 50 -11.15 8.76 2.62
CA ALA A 50 -9.77 9.24 2.42
C ALA A 50 -8.84 8.15 1.88
N THR A 51 -9.40 7.03 1.40
CA THR A 51 -8.64 5.91 0.84
C THR A 51 -8.69 5.92 -0.68
N PHE A 52 -7.52 5.74 -1.28
CA PHE A 52 -7.30 5.80 -2.71
C PHE A 52 -6.51 4.59 -3.18
N PHE A 53 -6.66 4.24 -4.45
CA PHE A 53 -5.94 3.14 -5.07
C PHE A 53 -4.98 3.68 -6.12
N PHE A 54 -3.73 3.20 -6.11
CA PHE A 54 -2.71 3.52 -7.10
C PHE A 54 -2.16 2.24 -7.71
N ARG A 55 -1.78 2.28 -8.99
CA ARG A 55 -0.90 1.24 -9.54
C ARG A 55 0.54 1.69 -9.39
N LEU A 56 1.38 0.81 -8.85
CA LEU A 56 2.81 1.07 -8.74
C LEU A 56 3.46 0.95 -10.13
N GLU A 57 4.28 1.93 -10.48
CA GLU A 57 5.09 1.95 -11.69
C GLU A 57 6.58 2.00 -11.31
N GLY A 58 7.40 1.22 -12.01
CA GLY A 58 8.83 1.06 -11.73
C GLY A 58 9.14 0.12 -10.56
N ASP A 59 10.43 -0.12 -10.37
CA ASP A 59 11.01 -1.17 -9.50
C ASP A 59 11.74 -0.61 -8.27
N SER A 60 11.64 0.69 -7.99
CA SER A 60 12.36 1.33 -6.87
C SER A 60 11.96 0.81 -5.47
N MET A 61 10.84 0.08 -5.38
CA MET A 61 10.34 -0.54 -4.16
C MET A 61 10.52 -2.06 -4.13
N GLU A 62 11.19 -2.63 -5.13
CA GLU A 62 11.53 -4.05 -5.13
C GLU A 62 12.57 -4.37 -4.03
N PRO A 63 12.51 -5.57 -3.42
CA PRO A 63 11.62 -6.69 -3.72
C PRO A 63 10.29 -6.67 -2.94
N VAL A 64 10.02 -5.62 -2.17
CA VAL A 64 8.87 -5.55 -1.25
C VAL A 64 7.57 -5.26 -1.98
N MET A 65 7.61 -4.38 -2.99
CA MET A 65 6.50 -4.09 -3.89
C MET A 65 7.01 -4.15 -5.32
N ARG A 66 6.19 -4.68 -6.23
CA ARG A 66 6.57 -4.88 -7.63
C ARG A 66 5.78 -3.96 -8.54
N GLU A 67 6.34 -3.69 -9.71
CA GLU A 67 5.63 -2.98 -10.75
C GLU A 67 4.27 -3.67 -11.04
N GLY A 68 3.23 -2.86 -11.17
CA GLY A 68 1.86 -3.33 -11.36
C GLY A 68 1.08 -3.61 -10.08
N ASP A 69 1.72 -3.60 -8.90
CA ASP A 69 1.03 -3.75 -7.61
C ASP A 69 -0.07 -2.69 -7.44
N LEU A 70 -1.23 -3.12 -6.95
CA LEU A 70 -2.29 -2.21 -6.56
C LEU A 70 -2.08 -1.79 -5.09
N LEU A 71 -1.82 -0.51 -4.88
CA LEU A 71 -1.58 0.09 -3.58
C LEU A 71 -2.89 0.66 -3.01
N VAL A 72 -3.19 0.33 -1.76
CA VAL A 72 -4.26 0.96 -0.98
C VAL A 72 -3.63 2.03 -0.10
N VAL A 73 -3.98 3.29 -0.34
CA VAL A 73 -3.33 4.46 0.27
C VAL A 73 -4.35 5.27 1.06
N ASP A 74 -4.04 5.52 2.32
CA ASP A 74 -4.87 6.30 3.23
C ASP A 74 -4.24 7.69 3.45
N ARG A 75 -4.96 8.73 3.03
CA ARG A 75 -4.57 10.13 3.13
C ARG A 75 -4.82 10.72 4.52
N ALA A 76 -5.74 10.17 5.30
CA ALA A 76 -6.03 10.63 6.66
C ALA A 76 -5.02 10.08 7.68
N LYS A 77 -4.31 8.99 7.35
CA LYS A 77 -3.36 8.35 8.25
C LYS A 77 -2.07 9.15 8.41
N THR A 78 -1.67 9.41 9.65
CA THR A 78 -0.39 10.07 9.96
C THR A 78 0.81 9.16 9.64
N ALA A 79 1.70 9.61 8.75
CA ALA A 79 2.91 8.88 8.41
C ALA A 79 3.93 8.84 9.56
N ARG A 80 4.50 7.67 9.80
CA ARG A 80 5.53 7.40 10.82
C ARG A 80 6.80 6.87 10.18
N ASN A 81 7.90 6.94 10.93
CA ASN A 81 9.18 6.37 10.50
C ASN A 81 8.99 4.88 10.14
N GLY A 82 9.51 4.46 8.98
CA GLY A 82 9.40 3.12 8.44
C GLY A 82 8.15 2.84 7.61
N HIS A 83 7.13 3.72 7.60
CA HIS A 83 5.96 3.55 6.74
C HIS A 83 6.34 3.72 5.26
N VAL A 84 5.70 2.96 4.38
CA VAL A 84 5.70 3.26 2.95
C VAL A 84 4.65 4.35 2.69
N VAL A 85 5.03 5.38 1.96
CA VAL A 85 4.21 6.56 1.71
C VAL A 85 4.15 6.86 0.23
N VAL A 86 3.02 7.42 -0.19
CA VAL A 86 2.97 8.23 -1.41
C VAL A 86 3.37 9.65 -1.01
N ALA A 87 4.38 10.19 -1.67
CA ALA A 87 4.85 11.55 -1.47
C ALA A 87 4.83 12.31 -2.79
N VAL A 88 4.60 13.62 -2.72
CA VAL A 88 4.89 14.55 -3.81
C VAL A 88 6.30 15.07 -3.56
N HIS A 89 7.21 14.94 -4.52
CA HIS A 89 8.58 15.41 -4.43
C HIS A 89 8.97 16.06 -5.77
N ASN A 90 9.42 17.32 -5.75
CA ASN A 90 9.61 18.13 -6.96
C ASN A 90 8.36 18.20 -7.86
N GLY A 91 7.16 18.09 -7.28
CA GLY A 91 5.89 18.12 -8.00
C GLY A 91 5.40 16.77 -8.53
N ASP A 92 6.21 15.72 -8.47
CA ASP A 92 5.85 14.38 -8.95
C ASP A 92 5.50 13.42 -7.81
N LEU A 93 4.55 12.52 -8.05
CA LEU A 93 4.19 11.46 -7.11
C LEU A 93 5.26 10.37 -7.11
N THR A 94 5.69 9.95 -5.93
CA THR A 94 6.59 8.81 -5.75
C THR A 94 6.19 7.96 -4.56
N VAL A 95 6.50 6.66 -4.63
CA VAL A 95 6.32 5.71 -3.54
C VAL A 95 7.67 5.38 -2.93
N LYS A 96 7.84 5.66 -1.64
CA LYS A 96 9.09 5.44 -0.91
C LYS A 96 8.82 5.11 0.55
N ARG A 97 9.82 4.53 1.23
CA ARG A 97 9.79 4.35 2.67
C ARG A 97 10.21 5.64 3.35
N LEU A 98 9.36 6.17 4.23
CA LEU A 98 9.70 7.35 5.02
C LEU A 98 10.70 6.96 6.11
N ARG A 99 11.88 7.56 6.10
CA ARG A 99 12.86 7.48 7.19
C ARG A 99 12.98 8.82 7.89
N ARG A 100 13.03 8.80 9.22
CA ARG A 100 13.29 9.97 10.06
C ARG A 100 14.45 9.67 11.02
N SER A 101 15.42 10.56 11.10
CA SER A 101 16.51 10.51 12.08
C SER A 101 16.83 11.92 12.56
N GLY A 102 16.55 12.19 13.84
CA GLY A 102 16.59 13.54 14.40
C GLY A 102 15.67 14.48 13.63
N ASN A 103 16.23 15.60 13.17
CA ASN A 103 15.50 16.61 12.39
C ASN A 103 15.47 16.31 10.88
N ASN A 104 16.12 15.24 10.43
CA ASN A 104 16.20 14.90 9.02
C ASN A 104 15.18 13.82 8.67
N ALA A 105 14.63 13.93 7.45
CA ALA A 105 13.77 12.93 6.87
C ALA A 105 14.19 12.61 5.43
N TRP A 106 13.99 11.36 5.03
CA TRP A 106 14.30 10.87 3.69
C TRP A 106 13.18 9.98 3.18
N LEU A 107 13.03 9.99 1.86
CA LEU A 107 12.27 9.03 1.08
C LEU A 107 13.25 7.97 0.57
N GLU A 108 13.25 6.81 1.20
CA GLU A 108 14.18 5.71 0.94
C GLU A 108 13.52 4.67 0.01
N PRO A 109 14.16 4.31 -1.12
CA PRO A 109 13.74 3.16 -1.92
C PRO A 109 14.08 1.86 -1.18
N ASP A 110 13.27 0.81 -1.39
CA ASP A 110 13.63 -0.53 -0.90
C ASP A 110 14.58 -1.26 -1.87
N ASN A 111 14.71 -0.76 -3.10
CA ASN A 111 15.67 -1.24 -4.09
C ASN A 111 17.02 -0.50 -3.97
N PRO A 112 18.13 -1.19 -3.65
CA PRO A 112 19.44 -0.57 -3.45
C PRO A 112 20.04 0.13 -4.68
N ASN A 113 19.52 -0.13 -5.88
CA ASN A 113 19.98 0.52 -7.10
C ASN A 113 19.52 1.99 -7.22
N TYR A 114 18.62 2.42 -6.33
CA TYR A 114 18.06 3.77 -6.33
C TYR A 114 18.58 4.59 -5.15
N PRO A 115 18.88 5.89 -5.34
CA PRO A 115 19.31 6.75 -4.25
C PRO A 115 18.13 7.13 -3.35
N ARG A 116 18.42 7.34 -2.05
CA ARG A 116 17.47 8.01 -1.15
C ARG A 116 17.29 9.48 -1.54
N LEU A 117 16.09 10.00 -1.38
CA LEU A 117 15.76 11.40 -1.64
C LEU A 117 15.56 12.14 -0.30
N PRO A 118 16.14 13.33 -0.09
CA PRO A 118 15.86 14.11 1.09
C PRO A 118 14.40 14.61 1.05
N CYS A 119 13.72 14.62 2.20
CA CYS A 119 12.48 15.39 2.32
C CYS A 119 12.86 16.87 2.44
N ALA A 120 12.80 17.59 1.32
CA ALA A 120 13.01 19.03 1.27
C ALA A 120 11.70 19.78 1.56
N ASP A 121 11.73 21.11 1.53
CA ASP A 121 10.58 21.96 1.88
C ASP A 121 9.38 21.77 0.93
N ASP A 122 9.63 21.28 -0.29
CA ASP A 122 8.62 20.97 -1.30
C ASP A 122 8.10 19.52 -1.22
N THR A 123 8.64 18.70 -0.33
CA THR A 123 8.18 17.32 -0.14
C THR A 123 6.91 17.27 0.70
N GLU A 124 5.80 16.86 0.08
CA GLU A 124 4.54 16.59 0.78
C GLU A 124 4.36 15.08 0.95
N ILE A 125 4.05 14.62 2.17
CA ILE A 125 3.57 13.27 2.38
C ILE A 125 2.07 13.24 2.07
N TRP A 126 1.72 12.68 0.91
CA TRP A 126 0.34 12.67 0.42
C TRP A 126 -0.53 11.62 1.11
N GLY A 127 0.04 10.46 1.44
CA GLY A 127 -0.69 9.40 2.13
C GLY A 127 0.18 8.20 2.51
N VAL A 128 -0.35 7.31 3.35
CA VAL A 128 0.34 6.11 3.82
C VAL A 128 -0.18 4.89 3.05
N VAL A 129 0.73 4.09 2.50
CA VAL A 129 0.39 2.81 1.88
C VAL A 129 0.07 1.80 2.99
N LEU A 130 -1.14 1.26 2.97
CA LEU A 130 -1.62 0.27 3.95
C LEU A 130 -1.43 -1.16 3.47
N ILE A 131 -1.72 -1.40 2.19
CA ILE A 131 -1.77 -2.73 1.58
C ILE A 131 -1.19 -2.60 0.17
N ASN A 132 -0.34 -3.55 -0.23
CA ASN A 132 -0.04 -3.80 -1.64
C ASN A 132 -0.67 -5.15 -2.04
N LEU A 133 -1.40 -5.14 -3.15
CA LEU A 133 -1.98 -6.34 -3.75
C LEU A 133 -1.18 -6.66 -5.01
N HIS A 134 -0.43 -7.75 -4.94
CA HIS A 134 0.36 -8.26 -6.05
C HIS A 134 -0.38 -9.41 -6.73
N TRP A 135 -0.55 -9.33 -8.05
CA TRP A 135 -1.03 -10.46 -8.85
C TRP A 135 0.18 -11.29 -9.30
N PRO A 136 0.35 -12.53 -8.83
CA PRO A 136 1.53 -13.33 -9.15
C PRO A 136 1.59 -13.80 -10.62
N SER A 137 0.54 -13.56 -11.42
CA SER A 137 0.44 -14.05 -12.79
C SER A 137 -0.46 -13.17 -13.68
N LEU A 138 0.18 -12.40 -14.57
CA LEU A 138 -0.39 -11.93 -15.84
C LEU A 138 0.74 -11.99 -16.89
N SER A 139 1.10 -13.21 -17.29
CA SER A 139 1.82 -13.50 -18.54
C SER A 139 0.98 -14.44 -19.37
#